data_AF-A0A971TN72-F1
#
_entry.id   AF-A0A971TN72-F1
#
_cell.length_a   1.000
_cell.length_b   1.000
_cell.length_c   1.000
_cell.angle_alpha   90.00
_cell.angle_beta   90.00
_cell.angle_gamma   90.00
#
_symmetry.space_group_name_H-M   'P 1'
#
loop_
_entity.id
_entity.type
_entity.pdbx_description
1 polymer ?
#
loop_
_entity_poly.entity_id
_entity_poly.type
_entity_poly.pdbx_seq_one_letter_code
_entity_poly.pdbx_strand_id
1 'polypeptide(L)'
;MGLDPNELVGREVVLDTLGPIIYLGTLVAQDDRGFSLENADLHNASEGHATREQYIVESAREGIRVNRRRIFVLRQAVYSISALSDVLTD
;
A
#
# COMPACT_ATOMS: atom_id res chain seq x y z
N MET A 1 -2.81 15.40 15.75
CA MET A 1 -1.73 15.72 14.80
C MET A 1 -1.95 14.79 13.63
N GLY A 2 -2.24 15.31 12.43
CA GLY A 2 -2.44 14.47 11.25
C GLY A 2 -1.12 13.86 10.81
N LEU A 3 -1.16 12.66 10.22
CA LEU A 3 0.00 12.05 9.59
C LEU A 3 0.51 12.97 8.47
N ASP A 4 1.79 13.36 8.51
CA ASP A 4 2.47 13.90 7.33
C ASP A 4 2.88 12.71 6.47
N PRO A 5 2.39 12.58 5.22
CA PRO A 5 2.77 11.49 4.34
C PRO A 5 4.29 11.32 4.20
N ASN A 6 5.08 12.40 4.35
CA ASN A 6 6.54 12.32 4.27
C ASN A 6 7.15 11.45 5.39
N GLU A 7 6.48 11.32 6.53
CA GLU A 7 6.92 10.45 7.65
C GLU A 7 6.82 8.95 7.31
N LEU A 8 6.11 8.61 6.23
CA LEU A 8 5.95 7.24 5.74
C LEU A 8 7.07 6.81 4.80
N VAL A 9 7.94 7.72 4.36
CA VAL A 9 9.09 7.34 3.53
C VAL A 9 10.02 6.41 4.31
N GLY A 10 10.42 5.30 3.68
CA GLY A 10 11.17 4.21 4.27
C GLY A 10 10.31 3.14 4.96
N ARG A 11 8.98 3.31 5.04
CA ARG A 11 8.07 2.36 5.66
C ARG A 11 7.35 1.51 4.63
N GLU A 12 6.94 0.32 5.05
CA GLU A 12 5.92 -0.44 4.34
C GLU A 12 4.57 0.26 4.49
N VAL A 13 3.87 0.45 3.37
CA VAL A 13 2.63 1.21 3.29
C VAL A 13 1.57 0.44 2.53
N VAL A 14 0.32 0.82 2.75
CA VAL A 14 -0.84 0.46 1.91
C VAL A 14 -1.30 1.72 1.18
N LEU A 15 -1.51 1.63 -0.13
CA LEU A 15 -2.17 2.66 -0.94
C LEU A 15 -3.55 2.15 -1.37
N ASP A 16 -4.59 2.80 -0.85
CA ASP A 16 -5.98 2.48 -1.21
C ASP A 16 -6.40 3.18 -2.50
N THR A 17 -7.12 2.46 -3.36
CA THR A 17 -7.72 3.02 -4.58
C THR A 17 -9.24 2.82 -4.61
N LEU A 18 -9.92 3.57 -5.49
CA LEU A 18 -11.38 3.45 -5.72
C LEU A 18 -11.81 2.07 -6.21
N GLY A 19 -11.01 1.50 -7.10
CA GLY A 19 -11.29 0.20 -7.72
C GLY A 19 -10.78 -0.93 -6.85
N PRO A 20 -10.80 -2.19 -7.32
CA PRO A 20 -10.39 -3.34 -6.53
C PRO A 20 -8.88 -3.42 -6.30
N ILE A 21 -8.11 -2.57 -6.98
CA ILE A 21 -6.66 -2.54 -6.88
C ILE A 21 -6.22 -1.94 -5.55
N ILE A 22 -5.28 -2.60 -4.89
CA ILE A 22 -4.53 -2.08 -3.75
C ILE A 22 -3.04 -2.22 -4.05
N TYR A 23 -2.24 -1.30 -3.54
CA TYR A 23 -0.80 -1.40 -3.61
C TYR A 23 -0.22 -1.51 -2.21
N LEU A 24 0.69 -2.46 -2.02
CA LEU A 24 1.51 -2.54 -0.83
C LEU A 24 2.98 -2.45 -1.23
N GLY A 25 3.84 -1.90 -0.39
CA GLY A 25 5.28 -1.89 -0.64
C GLY A 25 6.01 -0.92 0.27
N THR A 26 7.33 -0.86 0.14
CA THR A 26 8.15 0.16 0.82
C THR A 26 8.04 1.48 0.08
N LEU A 27 7.53 2.53 0.74
CA LEU A 27 7.50 3.88 0.16
C LEU A 27 8.91 4.45 0.12
N VAL A 28 9.51 4.59 -1.06
CA VAL A 28 10.88 5.12 -1.19
C VAL A 28 10.93 6.61 -1.53
N ALA A 29 9.86 7.14 -2.13
CA ALA A 29 9.72 8.56 -2.43
C ALA A 29 8.26 8.90 -2.70
N GLN A 30 7.91 10.16 -2.49
CA GLN A 30 6.68 10.74 -3.00
C GLN A 30 6.91 12.18 -3.44
N ASP A 31 6.10 12.61 -4.40
CA ASP A 31 6.04 13.99 -4.84
C ASP A 31 4.61 14.33 -5.29
N ASP A 32 4.41 15.50 -5.89
CA ASP A 32 3.10 15.94 -6.38
C ASP A 32 2.51 15.03 -7.45
N ARG A 33 3.34 14.23 -8.14
CA ARG A 33 2.90 13.31 -9.19
C ARG A 33 2.43 11.98 -8.63
N GLY A 34 2.99 11.52 -7.50
CA GLY A 34 2.65 10.22 -6.96
C GLY A 34 3.60 9.63 -5.93
N PHE A 35 3.55 8.30 -5.84
CA PHE A 35 4.23 7.49 -4.84
C PHE A 35 5.11 6.44 -5.55
N SER A 36 6.38 6.39 -5.18
CA SER A 36 7.31 5.34 -5.63
C SER A 36 7.39 4.25 -4.56
N LEU A 37 7.02 3.03 -4.92
CA LEU A 37 7.14 1.86 -4.07
C LEU A 37 8.26 0.92 -4.58
N GLU A 38 9.00 0.34 -3.66
CA GLU A 38 9.88 -0.82 -3.89
C GLU A 38 9.37 -2.05 -3.15
N ASN A 39 9.78 -3.24 -3.59
CA ASN A 39 9.31 -4.52 -3.05
C ASN A 39 7.78 -4.54 -2.94
N ALA A 40 7.14 -4.21 -4.05
CA ALA A 40 5.74 -3.87 -4.10
C ALA A 40 4.88 -5.05 -4.55
N ASP A 41 3.65 -5.03 -4.06
CA ASP A 41 2.56 -5.88 -4.49
C ASP A 41 1.45 -5.00 -5.09
N LEU A 42 1.08 -5.31 -6.34
CA LEU A 42 -0.17 -4.84 -6.92
C LEU A 42 -1.16 -5.99 -6.81
N HIS A 43 -2.15 -5.84 -5.95
CA HIS A 43 -3.17 -6.86 -5.73
C HIS A 43 -4.52 -6.41 -6.25
N ASN A 44 -5.21 -7.29 -6.97
CA ASN A 44 -6.60 -7.11 -7.38
C ASN A 44 -7.51 -7.88 -6.42
N ALA A 45 -8.17 -7.18 -5.50
CA ALA A 45 -9.04 -7.79 -4.50
C ALA A 45 -10.28 -8.49 -5.09
N SER A 46 -10.57 -8.34 -6.40
CA SER A 46 -11.64 -9.06 -7.07
C SER A 46 -11.23 -10.44 -7.62
N GLU A 47 -9.94 -10.74 -7.70
CA GLU A 47 -9.44 -12.01 -8.27
C GLU A 47 -9.23 -13.11 -7.22
N GLY A 48 -9.47 -12.81 -5.94
CA GLY A 48 -9.23 -13.71 -4.82
C GLY A 48 -10.48 -14.07 -3.99
N HIS A 49 -10.29 -14.98 -3.05
CA HIS A 49 -11.31 -15.34 -2.05
C HIS A 49 -11.27 -14.46 -0.79
N ALA A 50 -10.14 -13.78 -0.56
CA ALA A 50 -9.97 -12.86 0.57
C ALA A 50 -10.55 -11.48 0.23
N THR A 51 -11.22 -10.85 1.19
CA THR A 51 -11.57 -9.44 1.05
C THR A 51 -10.31 -8.57 1.04
N ARG A 52 -10.46 -7.32 0.59
CA ARG A 52 -9.39 -6.31 0.66
C ARG A 52 -8.79 -6.24 2.06
N GLU A 53 -9.64 -6.15 3.08
CA GLU A 53 -9.24 -5.99 4.48
C GLU A 53 -8.50 -7.23 4.99
N GLN A 54 -9.00 -8.43 4.67
CA GLN A 54 -8.34 -9.69 5.02
C GLN A 54 -6.94 -9.76 4.40
N TYR A 55 -6.80 -9.41 3.13
CA TYR A 55 -5.51 -9.41 2.45
C TYR A 55 -4.50 -8.44 3.07
N ILE A 56 -4.96 -7.25 3.45
CA ILE A 56 -4.12 -6.23 4.10
C ILE A 56 -3.68 -6.72 5.49
N VAL A 57 -4.58 -7.30 6.28
CA VAL A 57 -4.26 -7.88 7.60
C VAL A 57 -3.28 -9.05 7.49
N GLU A 58 -3.48 -9.95 6.53
CA GLU A 58 -2.55 -11.04 6.24
C GLU A 58 -1.17 -10.50 5.86
N SER A 59 -1.11 -9.48 4.99
CA SER A 59 0.15 -8.85 4.59
C SER A 59 0.86 -8.16 5.76
N ALA A 60 0.11 -7.56 6.69
CA ALA A 60 0.69 -6.95 7.90
C ALA A 60 1.28 -8.01 8.85
N ARG A 61 0.69 -9.22 8.90
CA ARG A 61 1.13 -10.32 9.78
C ARG A 61 2.26 -11.15 9.16
N GLU A 62 2.15 -11.46 7.88
CA GLU A 62 3.02 -12.42 7.18
C GLU A 62 4.07 -11.74 6.29
N GLY A 63 3.92 -10.44 6.05
CA GLY A 63 4.73 -9.67 5.12
C GLY A 63 4.10 -9.54 3.73
N ILE A 64 4.61 -8.58 2.96
CA ILE A 64 4.09 -8.26 1.62
C ILE A 64 4.49 -9.34 0.61
N ARG A 65 3.53 -9.84 -0.17
CA ARG A 65 3.75 -10.78 -1.29
C ARG A 65 4.27 -10.06 -2.53
N VAL A 66 5.54 -9.68 -2.50
CA VAL A 66 6.20 -8.90 -3.56
C VAL A 66 6.01 -9.54 -4.94
N ASN A 67 5.35 -8.82 -5.85
CA ASN A 67 5.19 -9.22 -7.26
C ASN A 67 5.76 -8.19 -8.26
N ARG A 68 6.27 -7.06 -7.76
CA ARG A 68 7.04 -6.07 -8.53
C ARG A 68 8.20 -5.56 -7.71
N ARG A 69 9.35 -5.44 -8.36
CA ARG A 69 10.52 -4.79 -7.74
C ARG A 69 10.29 -3.30 -7.47
N ARG A 70 9.62 -2.60 -8.38
CA ARG A 70 9.35 -1.15 -8.28
C ARG A 70 8.05 -0.79 -9.01
N ILE A 71 7.26 0.12 -8.43
CA ILE A 71 6.04 0.68 -9.03
C ILE A 71 6.01 2.19 -8.77
N PHE A 72 5.51 2.96 -9.74
CA PHE A 72 5.10 4.34 -9.54
C PHE A 72 3.58 4.43 -9.63
N VAL A 73 2.92 4.93 -8.57
CA VAL A 73 1.47 5.06 -8.49
C VAL A 73 1.10 6.53 -8.57
N LEU A 74 0.23 6.89 -9.51
CA LEU A 74 -0.24 8.27 -9.71
C LEU A 74 -1.01 8.75 -8.47
N ARG A 75 -0.72 9.98 -8.01
CA ARG A 75 -1.35 10.55 -6.81
C ARG A 75 -2.87 10.56 -6.89
N GLN A 76 -3.42 10.89 -8.05
CA GLN A 76 -4.86 10.92 -8.32
C GLN A 76 -5.57 9.55 -8.27
N ALA A 77 -4.82 8.44 -8.29
CA ALA A 77 -5.38 7.10 -8.19
C ALA A 77 -5.47 6.60 -6.74
N VAL A 78 -4.87 7.33 -5.79
CA VAL A 78 -4.75 6.93 -4.38
C VAL A 78 -5.67 7.82 -3.54
N TYR A 79 -6.52 7.20 -2.73
CA TYR A 79 -7.38 7.92 -1.78
C TYR A 79 -6.78 8.07 -0.40
N SER A 80 -6.06 7.05 0.04
CA SER A 80 -5.40 7.05 1.34
C SER A 80 -4.10 6.29 1.26
N ILE A 81 -3.21 6.68 2.17
CA ILE A 81 -1.97 5.99 2.47
C ILE A 81 -1.86 5.83 3.98
N SER A 82 -1.44 4.66 4.43
CA SER A 82 -1.11 4.39 5.83
C SER A 82 0.16 3.55 5.90
N ALA A 83 0.86 3.59 7.04
CA ALA A 83 1.87 2.57 7.30
C ALA A 83 1.16 1.21 7.45
N LEU A 84 1.76 0.15 6.91
CA LEU A 84 1.26 -1.21 7.09
C LEU A 84 1.24 -1.60 8.58
N SER A 85 2.16 -1.05 9.37
CA SER A 85 2.21 -1.23 10.83
C SER A 85 1.03 -0.61 11.59
N ASP A 86 0.30 0.32 10.96
CA ASP A 86 -0.87 0.97 11.57
C ASP A 86 -2.18 0.23 11.23
N VAL A 87 -2.10 -0.86 10.46
CA VAL A 87 -3.23 -1.75 10.20
C VAL A 87 -3.54 -2.55 11.47
N LEU A 88 -4.77 -2.37 11.98
CA LEU A 88 -5.25 -3.13 13.12
C LEU A 88 -5.57 -4.56 12.69
N THR A 89 -5.03 -5.53 13.42
CA THR A 89 -5.14 -6.95 13.07
C THR A 89 -6.04 -7.75 14.01
N ASP A 90 -6.72 -7.11 14.96
CA ASP A 90 -7.51 -7.79 16.00
C ASP A 90 -9.00 -7.91 15.64
#